data_AF-A0A832SHZ1-F1
#
_entry.id   AF-A0A832SHZ1-F1
#
_cell.length_a   1.000
_cell.length_b   1.000
_cell.length_c   1.000
_cell.angle_alpha   90.00
_cell.angle_beta   90.00
_cell.angle_gamma   90.00
#
_symmetry.space_group_name_H-M   'P 1'
#
loop_
_entity.id
_entity.type
_entity.pdbx_description
1 polymer ?
#
loop_
_entity_poly.entity_id
_entity_poly.type
_entity_poly.pdbx_seq_one_letter_code
_entity_poly.pdbx_strand_id
1 'polypeptide(L)' 'MENFNQLKRKLDAMSVPELYEYVRVKYPENEELALGSKKIIIRKILNFERNLLNELETAGQ' A
#
# COMPACT_ATOMS: atom_id res chain seq x y z
N MET A 1 -6.78 6.03 12.19
CA MET A 1 -5.33 6.38 12.13
C MET A 1 -4.42 5.22 12.54
N GLU A 2 -4.81 4.40 13.53
CA GLU A 2 -4.03 3.25 14.04
C GLU A 2 -3.68 2.21 12.95
N ASN A 3 -4.58 2.01 11.98
CA ASN A 3 -4.39 1.05 10.89
C ASN A 3 -3.20 1.39 9.96
N PHE A 4 -3.01 2.68 9.64
CA PHE A 4 -1.94 3.11 8.72
C PHE A 4 -0.55 2.99 9.34
N ASN A 5 -0.42 3.26 10.64
CA ASN A 5 0.85 3.12 11.34
C ASN A 5 1.27 1.65 11.45
N GLN A 6 0.31 0.74 11.68
CA GLN A 6 0.56 -0.69 11.67
C GLN A 6 0.93 -1.20 10.28
N LEU A 7 0.19 -0.77 9.24
CA LEU A 7 0.51 -1.10 7.85
C LEU A 7 1.93 -0.62 7.49
N LYS A 8 2.27 0.63 7.82
CA LYS A 8 3.60 1.16 7.56
C LYS A 8 4.69 0.33 8.23
N ARG A 9 4.53 -0.05 9.50
CA ARG A 9 5.50 -0.90 10.22
C ARG A 9 5.66 -2.28 9.56
N LYS A 10 4.55 -2.90 9.13
CA LYS A 10 4.57 -4.16 8.39
C LYS A 10 5.35 -4.04 7.07
N LEU A 11 5.08 -2.98 6.30
CA LEU A 11 5.76 -2.74 5.03
C LEU A 11 7.25 -2.39 5.20
N ASP A 12 7.61 -1.63 6.24
CA ASP A 12 9.01 -1.30 6.55
C ASP A 12 9.82 -2.55 6.93
N ALA A 13 9.19 -3.54 7.58
CA ALA A 13 9.84 -4.80 7.96
C ALA A 13 10.09 -5.74 6.76
N MET A 14 9.38 -5.56 5.65
CA MET A 14 9.54 -6.39 4.44
C MET A 14 10.77 -6.01 3.62
N SER A 15 11.40 -6.99 3.00
CA SER A 15 12.38 -6.81 1.92
C SER A 15 11.70 -6.32 0.63
N VAL A 16 12.49 -5.89 -0.35
CA VAL A 16 11.95 -5.44 -1.66
C VAL A 16 11.21 -6.56 -2.40
N PRO A 17 11.72 -7.81 -2.46
CA PRO A 17 10.96 -8.92 -3.06
C PRO A 17 9.65 -9.20 -2.36
N GLU A 18 9.62 -9.15 -1.02
CA GLU A 18 8.38 -9.32 -0.24
C GLU A 18 7.36 -8.21 -0.51
N LEU A 19 7.82 -6.96 -0.71
CA LEU A 19 6.95 -5.86 -1.11
C LEU A 19 6.38 -6.05 -2.52
N TYR A 20 7.18 -6.58 -3.45
CA TYR A 20 6.71 -6.90 -4.78
C TYR A 20 5.61 -7.97 -4.74
N GLU A 21 5.84 -9.07 -4.01
CA GLU A 21 4.85 -10.14 -3.84
C GLU A 21 3.60 -9.65 -3.12
N TYR A 22 3.76 -8.81 -2.08
CA TYR A 22 2.65 -8.19 -1.38
C TYR A 22 1.75 -7.38 -2.32
N VAL A 23 2.33 -6.55 -3.19
CA VAL A 23 1.56 -5.79 -4.20
C VAL A 23 0.89 -6.71 -5.19
N ARG A 24 1.62 -7.70 -5.73
CA ARG A 24 1.08 -8.64 -6.72
C ARG A 24 -0.14 -9.41 -6.19
N VAL A 25 -0.10 -9.89 -4.95
CA VAL A 25 -1.20 -10.65 -4.35
C VAL A 25 -2.35 -9.75 -3.93
N LYS A 26 -2.06 -8.60 -3.31
CA LYS A 26 -3.10 -7.75 -2.73
C LYS A 26 -3.75 -6.80 -3.74
N TYR A 27 -2.98 -6.33 -4.72
CA TYR A 27 -3.40 -5.35 -5.72
C TYR A 27 -3.00 -5.81 -7.13
N PRO A 28 -3.55 -6.94 -7.62
CA PRO A 28 -3.18 -7.49 -8.92
C PRO A 28 -3.44 -6.52 -10.09
N GLU A 29 -4.41 -5.61 -9.94
CA GLU A 29 -4.73 -4.59 -10.95
C GLU A 29 -3.84 -3.33 -10.85
N ASN A 30 -2.98 -3.23 -9.83
CA ASN A 30 -2.17 -2.05 -9.54
C ASN A 30 -0.69 -2.42 -9.36
N GLU A 31 -0.13 -3.20 -10.29
CA GLU A 31 1.27 -3.65 -10.24
C GLU A 31 2.29 -2.48 -10.20
N GLU A 32 1.91 -1.31 -10.72
CA GLU A 32 2.67 -0.06 -10.68
C GLU A 32 3.05 0.41 -9.25
N LEU A 33 2.33 -0.06 -8.23
CA LEU A 33 2.64 0.18 -6.82
C LEU A 33 3.99 -0.45 -6.43
N ALA A 34 4.41 -1.53 -7.09
CA ALA A 34 5.66 -2.24 -6.82
C ALA A 34 6.89 -1.63 -7.54
N LEU A 35 6.72 -0.58 -8.35
CA LEU A 35 7.81 0.03 -9.09
C LEU A 35 8.55 1.09 -8.27
N GLY A 36 9.87 0.93 -8.15
CA GLY A 36 10.79 1.92 -7.58
C GLY A 36 11.64 1.38 -6.44
N SER A 37 12.28 2.28 -5.69
CA SER A 37 12.99 1.90 -4.47
C SER A 37 12.02 1.51 -3.36
N LYS A 38 12.49 0.74 -2.35
CA LYS A 38 11.69 0.32 -1.18
C LYS A 38 10.83 1.45 -0.61
N LYS A 39 11.43 2.61 -0.35
CA LYS A 39 10.74 3.78 0.21
C LYS A 39 9.62 4.31 -0.69
N ILE A 40 9.81 4.25 -2.01
CA ILE A 40 8.81 4.68 -2.99
C ILE A 40 7.64 3.69 -3.03
N ILE A 41 7.93 2.39 -3.05
CA ILE A 41 6.90 1.33 -3.02
C ILE A 41 6.01 1.47 -1.78
N ILE A 42 6.61 1.57 -0.60
CA ILE A 42 5.87 1.73 0.66
C ILE A 42 4.98 2.98 0.63
N ARG A 43 5.50 4.11 0.13
CA ARG A 43 4.73 5.35 0.01
C ARG A 43 3.53 5.19 -0.93
N LYS A 44 3.73 4.54 -2.09
CA LYS A 44 2.65 4.29 -3.05
C LYS A 44 1.54 3.45 -2.43
N ILE A 45 1.89 2.35 -1.75
CA ILE A 45 0.91 1.47 -1.07
C ILE A 45 0.11 2.26 -0.02
N LEU A 46 0.79 3.03 0.84
CA LEU A 46 0.11 3.80 1.88
C LEU A 46 -0.83 4.87 1.31
N ASN A 47 -0.42 5.55 0.24
CA ASN A 47 -1.25 6.54 -0.43
C ASN A 47 -2.47 5.90 -1.11
N PHE A 48 -2.28 4.76 -1.76
CA PHE A 48 -3.36 4.01 -2.40
C PHE A 48 -4.43 3.60 -1.39
N GLU A 49 -4.04 3.00 -0.26
CA GLU A 49 -4.94 2.60 0.81
C GLU A 49 -5.69 3.79 1.43
N ARG A 50 -5.03 4.95 1.51
CA ARG A 50 -5.66 6.19 1.99
C ARG A 50 -6.71 6.70 1.02
N ASN A 51 -6.41 6.67 -0.28
CA ASN A 51 -7.37 7.08 -1.31
C ASN A 51 -8.58 6.15 -1.34
N LEU A 52 -8.36 4.83 -1.28
CA LEU A 52 -9.44 3.84 -1.24
C LEU A 52 -10.35 4.06 -0.02
N LEU A 53 -9.78 4.32 1.16
CA LEU A 53 -10.57 4.61 2.35
C LEU A 53 -11.40 5.88 2.16
N ASN A 54 -10.82 6.95 1.63
CA ASN A 54 -11.54 8.20 1.37
C ASN A 54 -12.68 7.97 0.36
N GLU A 55 -12.43 7.21 -0.71
CA GLU A 55 -13.44 6.88 -1.72
C GLU A 55 -14.61 6.11 -1.10
N LEU A 56 -14.34 5.11 -0.27
CA LEU A 56 -15.37 4.36 0.46
C LEU A 56 -16.17 5.24 1.43
N GLU A 57 -15.51 6.15 2.13
CA GLU A 57 -16.18 7.12 3.00
C GLU A 57 -17.08 8.06 2.20
N THR A 58 -16.62 8.54 1.03
CA THR A 58 -17.42 9.42 0.16
C THR A 58 -18.55 8.71 -0.58
N ALA A 59 -18.39 7.44 -0.95
CA ALA A 59 -19.41 6.65 -1.65
C ALA A 59 -20.55 6.19 -0.72
N GLY A 60 -20.34 6.24 0.59
CA GLY A 60 -21.35 5.97 1.61
C GLY A 60 -22.17 7.19 2.05
N GLN A 61 -21.94 8.36 1.46
CA GLN A 61 -22.67 9.61 1.73
C GLN A 61 -23.60 9.97 0.57
#